data_AF-A0A962UA71-F1
#
_entry.id   AF-A0A962UA71-F1
#
_cell.length_a   1.000
_cell.length_b   1.000
_cell.length_c   1.000
_cell.angle_alpha   90.00
_cell.angle_beta   90.00
_cell.angle_gamma   90.00
#
_symmetry.space_group_name_H-M   'P 1'
#
loop_
_entity.id
_entity.type
_entity.pdbx_description
1 polymer ?
#
loop_
_entity_poly.entity_id
_entity_poly.type
_entity_poly.pdbx_seq_one_letter_code
_entity_poly.pdbx_strand_id
1 'polypeptide(L)'
;MEEANAIGTAFLKADFLAEPSRGALRESLLDYARTRIVTEEQVKDSKSRKVLLNRMTEAQSRLWPALGQALRDKTLGSYEASMMQAVTEVLDAQTRRNTAAFDRMPPVVTLLLLTIAALSLSVAGHNAGLKGSMSRLRMAEFVLMLAFLMLVILDFDRPQSGFIQLSNAPLISAVEDMEKALNH
;
A
#
# COMPACT_ATOMS: atom_id res chain seq x y z
N MET A 1 0.62 9.28 0.33
CA MET A 1 1.06 10.65 0.69
C MET A 1 2.08 10.61 1.82
N GLU A 2 1.74 10.07 2.99
CA GLU A 2 2.69 9.99 4.13
C GLU A 2 4.05 9.39 3.77
N GLU A 3 4.07 8.26 3.06
CA GLU A 3 5.30 7.60 2.63
C GLU A 3 6.16 8.49 1.72
N ALA A 4 5.56 9.16 0.74
CA ALA A 4 6.27 10.09 -0.14
C ALA A 4 6.88 11.26 0.65
N ASN A 5 6.14 11.79 1.63
CA ASN A 5 6.62 12.88 2.49
C ASN A 5 7.79 12.44 3.40
N ALA A 6 7.70 11.24 3.98
CA ALA A 6 8.76 10.70 4.82
C ALA A 6 10.05 10.51 4.02
N ILE A 7 9.96 9.89 2.83
CA ILE A 7 11.12 9.68 1.95
C ILE A 7 11.68 11.02 1.48
N GLY A 8 10.84 11.94 1.03
CA GLY A 8 11.26 13.29 0.62
C GLY A 8 11.97 14.06 1.73
N THR A 9 11.44 14.00 2.96
CA THR A 9 12.06 14.65 4.12
C THR A 9 13.43 14.06 4.46
N ALA A 10 13.55 12.72 4.46
CA ALA A 10 14.83 12.05 4.68
C ALA A 10 15.84 12.39 3.58
N PHE A 11 15.40 12.46 2.32
CA PHE A 11 16.25 12.79 1.18
C PHE A 11 16.82 14.20 1.28
N LEU A 12 15.98 15.20 1.59
CA LEU A 12 16.43 16.58 1.80
C LEU A 12 17.36 16.71 3.00
N LYS A 13 17.09 16.00 4.10
CA LYS A 13 17.98 16.02 5.25
C LYS A 13 19.34 15.41 4.93
N ALA A 14 19.41 14.41 4.06
CA ALA A 14 20.68 13.80 3.67
C ALA A 14 21.66 14.81 3.02
N ASP A 15 21.20 15.94 2.47
CA ASP A 15 22.03 17.01 1.91
C ASP A 15 23.04 17.59 2.89
N PHE A 16 22.72 17.57 4.18
CA PHE A 16 23.60 18.09 5.22
C PHE A 16 24.68 17.08 5.67
N LEU A 17 24.68 15.87 5.12
CA LEU A 17 25.78 14.93 5.29
C LEU A 17 27.00 15.35 4.48
N ALA A 18 28.18 14.89 4.89
CA ALA A 18 29.40 15.03 4.11
C ALA A 18 29.48 13.89 3.08
N GLU A 19 30.17 14.12 1.97
CA GLU A 19 30.51 13.04 1.05
C GLU A 19 31.49 12.04 1.71
N PRO A 20 31.41 10.74 1.36
CA PRO A 20 30.54 10.12 0.36
C PRO A 20 29.13 9.74 0.86
N SER A 21 28.86 9.97 2.16
CA SER A 21 27.64 9.51 2.83
C SER A 21 26.37 10.22 2.35
N ARG A 22 26.49 11.48 1.91
CA ARG A 22 25.41 12.24 1.28
C ARG A 22 24.90 11.54 0.03
N GLY A 23 25.76 11.29 -0.95
CA GLY A 23 25.40 10.60 -2.19
C GLY A 23 24.83 9.21 -1.92
N ALA A 24 25.55 8.41 -1.13
CA ALA A 24 25.15 7.02 -0.85
C ALA A 24 23.76 6.90 -0.21
N LEU A 25 23.41 7.78 0.74
CA LEU A 25 22.11 7.73 1.39
C LEU A 25 20.99 8.30 0.51
N ARG A 26 21.26 9.36 -0.27
CA ARG A 26 20.29 9.91 -1.23
C ARG A 26 19.96 8.91 -2.34
N GLU A 27 20.96 8.24 -2.88
CA GLU A 27 20.79 7.16 -3.86
C GLU A 27 19.99 6.00 -3.26
N SER A 28 20.32 5.57 -2.04
CA SER A 28 19.58 4.49 -1.36
C SER A 28 18.11 4.84 -1.13
N LEU A 29 17.81 6.11 -0.78
CA LEU A 29 16.44 6.60 -0.61
C LEU A 29 15.69 6.67 -1.94
N LEU A 30 16.34 7.12 -3.02
CA LEU A 30 15.75 7.15 -4.36
C LEU A 30 15.46 5.73 -4.87
N ASP A 31 16.41 4.82 -4.74
CA ASP A 31 16.23 3.41 -5.15
C ASP A 31 15.09 2.78 -4.36
N TYR A 32 15.03 3.01 -3.05
CA TYR A 32 13.89 2.58 -2.24
C TYR A 32 12.59 3.17 -2.80
N ALA A 33 12.50 4.48 -3.00
CA ALA A 33 11.30 5.17 -3.49
C ALA A 33 10.80 4.61 -4.83
N ARG A 34 11.70 4.32 -5.77
CA ARG A 34 11.38 3.70 -7.07
C ARG A 34 10.73 2.33 -6.88
N THR A 35 11.19 1.50 -5.93
CA THR A 35 10.55 0.21 -5.65
C THR A 35 9.12 0.36 -5.11
N ARG A 36 8.75 1.51 -4.55
CA ARG A 36 7.43 1.76 -3.94
C ARG A 36 6.34 2.13 -4.95
N ILE A 37 6.74 2.48 -6.18
CA ILE A 37 5.84 2.72 -7.30
C ILE A 37 5.52 1.36 -7.93
N VAL A 38 4.26 0.92 -7.78
CA VAL A 38 3.81 -0.40 -8.23
C VAL A 38 2.84 -0.24 -9.40
N THR A 39 3.05 -1.03 -10.46
CA THR A 39 2.13 -1.10 -11.61
C THR A 39 1.13 -2.22 -11.44
N GLU A 40 -0.07 -2.11 -12.03
CA GLU A 40 -1.11 -3.15 -11.94
C GLU A 40 -0.62 -4.53 -12.40
N GLU A 41 0.23 -4.58 -13.41
CA GLU A 41 0.79 -5.83 -13.95
C GLU A 41 1.63 -6.57 -12.91
N GLN A 42 2.47 -5.84 -12.17
CA GLN A 42 3.33 -6.38 -11.12
C GLN A 42 2.54 -6.93 -9.93
N VAL A 43 1.33 -6.44 -9.71
CA VAL A 43 0.44 -6.95 -8.65
C VAL A 43 -0.25 -8.22 -9.10
N LYS A 44 -0.77 -8.26 -10.33
CA LYS A 44 -1.63 -9.35 -10.82
C LYS A 44 -0.88 -10.67 -10.94
N ASP A 45 0.35 -10.65 -11.43
CA ASP A 45 1.18 -11.85 -11.55
C ASP A 45 1.89 -12.21 -10.23
N SER A 46 1.71 -13.44 -9.75
CA SER A 46 2.26 -13.92 -8.47
C SER A 46 3.79 -13.95 -8.47
N LYS A 47 4.41 -14.26 -9.62
CA LYS A 47 5.87 -14.29 -9.78
C LYS A 47 6.44 -12.88 -9.76
N SER A 48 5.84 -11.96 -10.52
CA SER A 48 6.21 -10.55 -10.54
C SER A 48 6.04 -9.88 -9.18
N ARG A 49 4.96 -10.22 -8.45
CA ARG A 49 4.72 -9.75 -7.09
C ARG A 49 5.84 -10.19 -6.14
N LYS A 50 6.27 -11.45 -6.22
CA LYS A 50 7.38 -11.95 -5.38
C LYS A 50 8.70 -11.25 -5.68
N VAL A 51 8.99 -11.02 -6.96
CA VAL A 51 10.19 -10.26 -7.38
C VAL A 51 10.14 -8.83 -6.86
N LEU A 52 8.99 -8.18 -6.96
CA LEU A 52 8.78 -6.82 -6.45
C LEU A 52 9.01 -6.74 -4.93
N LEU A 53 8.41 -7.64 -4.17
CA LEU A 53 8.58 -7.69 -2.71
C LEU A 53 10.04 -7.89 -2.32
N ASN A 54 10.75 -8.80 -2.98
CA ASN A 54 12.18 -9.01 -2.74
C ASN A 54 13.01 -7.75 -3.01
N ARG A 55 12.75 -7.05 -4.12
CA ARG A 55 13.43 -5.78 -4.45
C ARG A 55 13.14 -4.69 -3.41
N MET A 56 11.89 -4.57 -2.97
CA MET A 56 11.51 -3.62 -1.92
C MET A 56 12.25 -3.93 -0.61
N THR A 57 12.26 -5.19 -0.17
CA THR A 57 12.95 -5.61 1.06
C THR A 57 14.45 -5.39 0.96
N GLU A 58 15.05 -5.72 -0.18
CA GLU A 58 16.47 -5.49 -0.43
C GLU A 58 16.82 -4.00 -0.34
N ALA A 59 16.10 -3.13 -1.05
CA ALA A 59 16.33 -1.69 -1.02
C ALA A 59 16.13 -1.11 0.39
N GLN A 60 15.07 -1.53 1.10
CA GLN A 60 14.79 -1.12 2.47
C GLN A 60 15.93 -1.50 3.42
N SER A 61 16.46 -2.72 3.30
CA SER A 61 17.52 -3.23 4.18
C SER A 61 18.83 -2.45 4.09
N ARG A 62 19.03 -1.67 3.02
CA ARG A 62 20.24 -0.85 2.81
C ARG A 62 20.16 0.51 3.52
N LEU A 63 18.97 1.01 3.85
CA LEU A 63 18.77 2.35 4.41
C LEU A 63 19.42 2.50 5.81
N TRP A 64 19.17 1.56 6.72
CA TRP A 64 19.69 1.63 8.08
C TRP A 64 21.22 1.50 8.15
N PRO A 65 21.86 0.55 7.42
CA PRO A 65 23.32 0.53 7.32
C PRO A 65 23.93 1.78 6.69
N ALA A 66 23.32 2.34 5.64
CA ALA A 66 23.80 3.58 5.00
C ALA A 66 23.78 4.76 5.98
N LEU A 67 22.71 4.90 6.76
CA LEU A 67 22.62 5.88 7.85
C LEU A 67 23.70 5.62 8.93
N GLY A 68 23.86 4.37 9.36
CA GLY A 68 24.86 4.01 10.37
C GLY A 68 26.30 4.30 9.92
N GLN A 69 26.60 4.17 8.63
CA GLN A 69 27.88 4.61 8.06
C GLN A 69 28.00 6.13 8.04
N ALA A 70 26.94 6.84 7.68
CA ALA A 70 26.91 8.30 7.65
C ALA A 70 27.14 8.97 9.02
N LEU A 71 26.79 8.28 10.10
CA LEU A 71 26.83 8.80 11.47
C LEU A 71 27.95 8.22 12.34
N ARG A 72 28.72 7.25 11.84
CA ARG A 72 29.66 6.43 12.65
C ARG A 72 30.67 7.24 13.47
N ASP A 73 31.18 8.34 12.91
CA ASP A 73 32.23 9.17 13.51
C ASP A 73 31.70 10.55 13.95
N LYS A 74 30.37 10.71 14.04
CA LYS A 74 29.74 11.96 14.46
C LYS A 74 29.35 11.92 15.93
N THR A 75 29.52 13.05 16.61
CA THR A 75 28.88 13.26 17.91
C THR A 75 27.37 13.32 17.70
N LEU A 76 26.60 12.59 18.50
CA LEU A 76 25.15 12.61 18.43
C LEU A 76 24.63 14.00 18.85
N GLY A 77 24.40 14.86 17.86
CA GLY A 77 23.77 16.16 18.01
C GLY A 77 22.31 16.14 17.58
N SER A 78 21.72 17.34 17.57
CA SER A 78 20.32 17.52 17.17
C SER A 78 20.06 17.11 15.71
N TYR A 79 21.04 17.34 14.83
CA TYR A 79 20.92 16.96 13.42
C TYR A 79 20.96 15.44 13.23
N GLU A 80 21.90 14.74 13.87
CA GLU A 80 22.04 13.29 13.80
C GLU A 80 20.78 12.60 14.32
N ALA A 81 20.24 13.07 15.45
CA ALA A 81 18.96 12.60 15.99
C ALA A 81 17.79 12.83 15.02
N SER A 82 17.73 14.01 14.41
CA SER A 82 16.69 14.33 13.42
C SER A 82 16.81 13.49 12.15
N MET A 83 18.03 13.14 11.74
CA MET A 83 18.28 12.27 10.59
C MET A 83 17.90 10.83 10.87
N MET A 84 18.25 10.32 12.06
CA MET A 84 17.80 9.00 12.52
C MET A 84 16.28 8.91 12.57
N GLN A 85 15.61 9.95 13.09
CA GLN A 85 14.15 10.00 13.11
C GLN A 85 13.56 9.97 11.69
N ALA A 86 14.09 10.77 10.75
CA ALA A 86 13.58 10.81 9.39
C ALA A 86 13.69 9.44 8.67
N VAL A 87 14.81 8.72 8.84
CA VAL A 87 14.96 7.37 8.27
C VAL A 87 14.04 6.37 8.96
N THR A 88 13.87 6.46 10.28
CA THR A 88 12.89 5.62 10.99
C THR A 88 11.47 5.88 10.48
N GLU A 89 11.08 7.13 10.24
CA GLU A 89 9.77 7.47 9.67
C GLU A 89 9.56 6.86 8.27
N VAL A 90 10.61 6.77 7.45
CA VAL A 90 10.58 6.04 6.16
C VAL A 90 10.33 4.55 6.37
N LEU A 91 11.04 3.94 7.32
CA LEU A 91 10.88 2.51 7.63
C LEU A 91 9.49 2.21 8.23
N ASP A 92 8.95 3.10 9.05
CA ASP A 92 7.62 2.96 9.65
C ASP A 92 6.48 3.21 8.66
N ALA A 93 6.70 4.08 7.65
CA ALA A 93 5.71 4.33 6.61
C ALA A 93 5.37 3.05 5.82
N GLN A 94 6.32 2.13 5.66
CA GLN A 94 6.06 0.79 5.10
C GLN A 94 5.09 0.00 5.95
N THR A 95 5.30 -0.02 7.28
CA THR A 95 4.42 -0.72 8.22
C THR A 95 3.02 -0.13 8.17
N ARG A 96 2.88 1.21 8.18
CA ARG A 96 1.57 1.88 8.07
C ARG A 96 0.87 1.59 6.75
N ARG A 97 1.59 1.52 5.63
CA ARG A 97 1.00 1.18 4.31
C ARG A 97 0.54 -0.28 4.26
N ASN A 98 1.26 -1.21 4.90
CA ASN A 98 0.82 -2.59 5.04
C ASN A 98 -0.41 -2.69 5.96
N THR A 99 -0.38 -2.05 7.14
CA THR A 99 -1.53 -2.07 8.06
C THR A 99 -2.75 -1.40 7.45
N ALA A 100 -2.61 -0.28 6.74
CA ALA A 100 -3.71 0.36 6.01
C ALA A 100 -4.27 -0.52 4.87
N ALA A 101 -3.45 -1.39 4.27
CA ALA A 101 -3.91 -2.40 3.32
C ALA A 101 -4.67 -3.55 4.02
N PHE A 102 -4.34 -3.86 5.28
CA PHE A 102 -5.06 -4.83 6.11
C PHE A 102 -6.27 -4.24 6.87
N ASP A 103 -6.30 -2.92 7.11
CA ASP A 103 -7.35 -2.19 7.85
C ASP A 103 -8.54 -1.77 6.97
N ARG A 104 -8.51 -2.05 5.67
CA ARG A 104 -9.69 -1.85 4.82
C ARG A 104 -10.74 -2.92 5.09
N MET A 105 -11.69 -2.52 5.94
CA MET A 105 -12.92 -3.20 6.36
C MET A 105 -12.69 -4.62 6.89
N PRO A 106 -12.77 -4.83 8.22
CA PRO A 106 -12.67 -6.16 8.82
C PRO A 106 -13.56 -7.15 8.06
N PRO A 107 -13.09 -8.36 7.73
CA PRO A 107 -13.89 -9.38 7.02
C PRO A 107 -15.28 -9.62 7.64
N VAL A 108 -15.38 -9.35 8.95
CA VAL A 108 -16.62 -9.32 9.73
C VAL A 108 -17.68 -8.36 9.17
N VAL A 109 -17.32 -7.16 8.72
CA VAL A 109 -18.28 -6.18 8.18
C VAL A 109 -18.85 -6.66 6.85
N THR A 110 -18.01 -7.22 5.98
CA THR A 110 -18.45 -7.84 4.72
C THR A 110 -19.36 -9.03 5.01
N LEU A 111 -18.97 -9.94 5.92
CA LEU A 111 -19.82 -11.07 6.34
C LEU A 111 -21.15 -10.60 6.94
N LEU A 112 -21.15 -9.49 7.70
CA LEU A 112 -22.36 -8.89 8.24
C LEU A 112 -23.28 -8.36 7.12
N LEU A 113 -22.74 -7.67 6.12
CA LEU A 113 -23.51 -7.20 4.98
C LEU A 113 -24.09 -8.37 4.16
N LEU A 114 -23.31 -9.43 3.97
CA LEU A 114 -23.75 -10.67 3.31
C LEU A 114 -24.90 -11.33 4.07
N THR A 115 -24.79 -11.44 5.40
CA THR A 115 -25.82 -12.05 6.23
C THR A 115 -27.09 -11.20 6.29
N ILE A 116 -26.99 -9.87 6.42
CA ILE A 116 -28.14 -8.97 6.39
C ILE A 116 -28.86 -9.02 5.04
N ALA A 117 -28.11 -9.03 3.93
CA ALA A 117 -28.68 -9.16 2.60
C ALA A 117 -29.38 -10.53 2.42
N ALA A 118 -28.73 -11.62 2.83
CA ALA A 118 -29.31 -12.97 2.76
C ALA A 118 -30.58 -13.11 3.61
N LEU A 119 -30.61 -12.55 4.82
CA LEU A 119 -31.79 -12.56 5.69
C LEU A 119 -32.93 -11.74 5.10
N SER A 120 -32.64 -10.54 4.58
CA SER A 120 -33.62 -9.69 3.92
C SER A 120 -34.25 -10.39 2.71
N LEU A 121 -33.44 -11.11 1.94
CA LEU A 121 -33.88 -11.88 0.79
C LEU A 121 -34.67 -13.13 1.18
N SER A 122 -34.29 -13.78 2.29
CA SER A 122 -35.01 -14.94 2.84
C SER A 122 -36.42 -14.56 3.31
N VAL A 123 -36.56 -13.40 3.98
CA VAL A 123 -37.85 -12.83 4.38
C VAL A 123 -38.71 -12.46 3.17
N ALA A 124 -38.12 -11.84 2.14
CA ALA A 124 -38.82 -11.53 0.90
C ALA A 124 -39.26 -12.81 0.14
N GLY A 125 -38.40 -13.83 0.10
CA GLY A 125 -38.66 -15.13 -0.53
C GLY A 125 -39.74 -15.93 0.19
N HIS A 126 -39.74 -15.95 1.53
CA HIS A 126 -40.76 -16.62 2.32
C HIS A 126 -42.15 -16.00 2.10
N ASN A 127 -42.24 -14.67 2.09
CA ASN A 127 -43.47 -13.94 1.77
C ASN A 127 -43.98 -14.21 0.34
N ALA A 128 -43.07 -14.45 -0.62
CA ALA A 128 -43.44 -14.85 -1.97
C ALA A 128 -43.92 -16.32 -2.07
N GLY A 129 -43.34 -17.22 -1.27
CA GLY A 129 -43.72 -18.63 -1.20
C GLY A 129 -45.13 -18.86 -0.62
N LEU A 130 -45.51 -18.09 0.40
CA LEU A 130 -46.86 -18.11 0.98
C LEU A 130 -47.97 -17.72 -0.02
N LYS A 131 -47.63 -17.01 -1.10
CA LYS A 131 -48.56 -16.62 -2.19
C LYS A 131 -48.58 -17.59 -3.38
N GLY A 132 -47.90 -18.73 -3.32
CA GLY A 132 -48.11 -19.86 -4.23
C GLY A 132 -47.49 -19.78 -5.64
N SER A 133 -46.69 -18.76 -5.95
CA SER A 133 -45.82 -18.80 -7.14
C SER A 133 -44.55 -18.00 -6.94
N MET A 134 -43.38 -18.59 -7.18
CA MET A 134 -42.17 -17.81 -7.42
C MET A 134 -42.16 -17.39 -8.89
N SER A 135 -42.38 -16.10 -9.14
CA SER A 135 -42.15 -15.52 -10.46
C SER A 135 -40.70 -15.81 -10.89
N ARG A 136 -40.51 -16.24 -12.15
CA ARG A 136 -39.18 -16.46 -12.76
C ARG A 136 -38.25 -15.25 -12.58
N LEU A 137 -38.82 -14.05 -12.44
CA LEU A 137 -38.09 -12.82 -12.11
C LEU A 137 -37.38 -12.89 -10.74
N ARG A 138 -38.05 -13.41 -9.70
CA ARG A 138 -37.45 -13.54 -8.35
C ARG A 138 -36.29 -14.55 -8.32
N MET A 139 -36.39 -15.60 -9.13
CA MET A 139 -35.29 -16.57 -9.27
C MET A 139 -34.11 -15.96 -10.04
N ALA A 140 -34.36 -15.16 -11.07
CA ALA A 140 -33.32 -14.43 -11.78
C ALA A 140 -32.62 -13.38 -10.89
N GLU A 141 -33.39 -12.63 -10.09
CA GLU A 141 -32.86 -11.70 -9.08
C GLU A 141 -31.97 -12.41 -8.06
N PHE A 142 -32.36 -13.61 -7.62
CA PHE A 142 -31.55 -14.42 -6.70
C PHE A 142 -30.20 -14.83 -7.31
N VAL A 143 -30.21 -15.34 -8.54
CA VAL A 143 -28.97 -15.74 -9.24
C VAL A 143 -28.08 -14.51 -9.50
N LEU A 144 -28.67 -13.37 -9.88
CA LEU A 144 -27.93 -12.11 -10.06
C LEU A 144 -27.31 -11.60 -8.75
N MET A 145 -28.04 -11.67 -7.64
CA MET A 145 -27.50 -11.33 -6.32
C MET A 145 -26.33 -12.24 -5.95
N LEU A 146 -26.44 -13.56 -6.17
CA LEU A 146 -25.38 -14.52 -5.86
C LEU A 146 -24.13 -14.31 -6.72
N ALA A 147 -24.33 -14.00 -8.01
CA ALA A 147 -23.24 -13.62 -8.91
C ALA A 147 -22.58 -12.29 -8.48
N PHE A 148 -23.38 -11.29 -8.11
CA PHE A 148 -22.87 -10.02 -7.59
C PHE A 148 -22.11 -10.20 -6.27
N LEU A 149 -22.60 -11.06 -5.38
CA LEU A 149 -21.94 -11.49 -4.15
C LEU A 149 -20.54 -12.05 -4.42
N MET A 150 -20.46 -13.01 -5.36
CA MET A 150 -19.20 -13.64 -5.76
C MET A 150 -18.24 -12.62 -6.39
N LEU A 151 -18.76 -11.69 -7.19
CA LEU A 151 -17.94 -10.61 -7.76
C LEU A 151 -17.40 -9.68 -6.67
N VAL A 152 -18.21 -9.31 -5.68
CA VAL A 152 -17.76 -8.49 -4.54
C VAL A 152 -16.73 -9.24 -3.70
N ILE A 153 -16.92 -10.53 -3.43
CA ILE A 153 -15.94 -11.36 -2.70
C ILE A 153 -14.62 -11.44 -3.48
N LEU A 154 -14.68 -11.65 -4.79
CA LEU A 154 -13.50 -11.75 -5.64
C LEU A 154 -12.78 -10.40 -5.82
N ASP A 155 -13.51 -9.28 -5.80
CA ASP A 155 -12.95 -7.93 -5.81
C ASP A 155 -12.31 -7.59 -4.46
N PHE A 156 -12.90 -8.07 -3.36
CA PHE A 156 -12.39 -7.87 -2.00
C PHE A 156 -11.08 -8.62 -1.74
N ASP A 157 -10.89 -9.80 -2.33
CA ASP A 157 -9.64 -10.58 -2.22
C ASP A 157 -8.48 -9.98 -3.05
N ARG A 158 -8.70 -8.83 -3.73
CA ARG A 158 -7.72 -8.16 -4.58
C ARG A 158 -7.23 -6.85 -3.94
N PRO A 159 -6.20 -6.90 -3.07
CA PRO A 159 -5.70 -5.75 -2.31
C PRO A 159 -5.19 -4.57 -3.15
N GLN A 160 -4.96 -4.73 -4.46
CA GLN A 160 -4.53 -3.62 -5.33
C GLN A 160 -5.22 -3.56 -6.71
N SER A 161 -6.35 -4.26 -6.90
CA SER A 161 -7.11 -4.14 -8.16
C SER A 161 -8.63 -3.97 -7.98
N GLY A 162 -9.09 -3.69 -6.76
CA GLY A 162 -10.46 -3.24 -6.51
C GLY A 162 -10.65 -1.76 -6.84
N PHE A 163 -11.89 -1.28 -6.80
CA PHE A 163 -12.29 0.08 -7.18
C PHE A 163 -11.60 1.24 -6.42
N ILE A 164 -10.94 0.97 -5.30
CA ILE A 164 -10.27 1.98 -4.49
C ILE A 164 -8.76 1.94 -4.76
N GLN A 165 -8.35 2.53 -5.89
CA GLN A 165 -6.96 2.66 -6.29
C GLN A 165 -6.21 3.61 -5.35
N LEU A 166 -5.09 3.15 -4.79
CA LEU A 166 -4.12 4.03 -4.14
C LEU A 166 -3.34 4.73 -5.26
N SER A 167 -3.56 6.03 -5.45
CA SER A 167 -2.81 6.81 -6.44
C SER A 167 -1.33 6.87 -6.07
N ASN A 168 -0.47 6.43 -7.00
CA ASN A 168 0.99 6.52 -6.89
C ASN A 168 1.52 7.96 -7.13
N ALA A 169 0.65 8.92 -7.48
CA ALA A 169 1.06 10.27 -7.89
C ALA A 169 2.03 10.98 -6.91
N PRO A 170 1.84 10.93 -5.58
CA PRO A 170 2.77 11.56 -4.65
C PRO A 170 4.18 10.92 -4.66
N LEU A 171 4.26 9.60 -4.85
CA LEU A 171 5.55 8.89 -4.93
C LEU A 171 6.25 9.18 -6.26
N ILE A 172 5.49 9.24 -7.36
CA ILE A 172 6.03 9.58 -8.69
C ILE A 172 6.65 10.98 -8.65
N SER A 173 5.91 11.97 -8.15
CA SER A 173 6.43 13.35 -8.03
C SER A 173 7.69 13.40 -7.16
N ALA A 174 7.72 12.70 -6.02
CA ALA A 174 8.89 12.68 -5.15
C ALA A 174 10.11 12.05 -5.83
N VAL A 175 9.94 10.98 -6.60
CA VAL A 175 11.02 10.34 -7.36
C VAL A 175 11.56 11.28 -8.44
N GLU A 176 10.68 11.94 -9.21
CA GLU A 176 11.10 12.91 -10.23
C GLU A 176 11.92 14.07 -9.64
N ASP A 177 11.51 14.59 -8.47
CA ASP A 177 12.22 15.67 -7.80
C ASP A 177 13.60 15.21 -7.27
N MET A 178 13.68 13.98 -6.74
CA MET A 178 14.95 13.38 -6.31
C MET A 178 15.91 13.14 -7.47
N GLU A 179 15.41 12.66 -8.60
CA GLU A 179 16.20 12.43 -9.82
C GLU A 179 16.77 13.74 -10.37
N LYS A 180 15.96 14.80 -10.43
CA LYS A 180 16.45 16.14 -10.81
C LYS A 180 17.56 16.60 -9.87
N ALA A 181 17.37 16.41 -8.56
CA ALA A 181 18.32 16.88 -7.55
C ALA A 181 19.63 16.07 -7.47
N LEU A 182 19.73 14.89 -8.11
CA LEU A 182 20.98 14.10 -8.21
C LEU A 182 21.72 14.31 -9.54
N ASN A 183 21.03 14.82 -10.56
CA ASN A 183 21.61 15.10 -11.87
C ASN A 183 22.19 16.54 -12.00
N HIS A 184 22.15 17.32 -10.92
CA HIS A 184 22.66 18.69 -10.79
C HIS A 184 23.67 18.76 -9.64
#